data_AF-A0A2K9DIP8-F1
#
_entry.id   AF-A0A2K9DIP8-F1
#
_cell.length_a   1.000
_cell.length_b   1.000
_cell.length_c   1.000
_cell.angle_alpha   90.00
_cell.angle_beta   90.00
_cell.angle_gamma   90.00
#
_symmetry.space_group_name_H-M   'P 1'
#
loop_
_entity.id
_entity.type
_entity.pdbx_description
1 polymer ?
#
loop_
_entity_poly.entity_id
_entity_poly.type
_entity_poly.pdbx_seq_one_letter_code
_entity_poly.pdbx_strand_id
1 'polypeptide(L)'
;MHALRDDERGSSTVEFVLVGTLLTLLTLGVLQLALAVYVRNVVHDAAVEGAYFGALADTDAAAGATRTAQLIETAVGAGIGAEVTAADTESARGPEVEVRVVATLPLVGFLGVPAGWEVTARAPRESFD
;
A
#
# COMPACT_ATOMS: atom_id res chain seq x y z
N MET A 1 29.32 10.10 57.73
CA MET A 1 29.15 10.39 56.29
C MET A 1 28.81 9.10 55.57
N HIS A 2 27.51 8.75 55.54
CA HIS A 2 26.97 7.60 54.81
C HIS A 2 25.67 8.07 54.15
N ALA A 3 25.38 7.52 52.97
CA ALA A 3 24.18 7.68 52.15
C ALA A 3 24.17 8.85 51.14
N LEU A 4 24.90 8.68 50.03
CA LEU A 4 24.55 9.21 48.70
C LEU A 4 24.84 8.18 47.59
N ARG A 5 24.78 6.87 47.90
CA ARG A 5 25.26 5.81 46.99
C ARG A 5 24.19 4.79 46.57
N ASP A 6 22.92 5.16 46.69
CA ASP A 6 21.78 4.29 46.35
C ASP A 6 20.89 4.79 45.21
N ASP A 7 21.16 5.95 44.60
CA ASP A 7 20.35 6.48 43.47
C ASP A 7 20.79 5.97 42.08
N GLU A 8 22.06 5.58 41.90
CA GLU A 8 22.58 5.17 40.59
C GLU A 8 22.07 3.79 40.13
N ARG A 9 21.66 2.92 41.05
CA ARG A 9 21.12 1.58 40.71
C ARG A 9 19.71 1.62 40.12
N GLY A 10 18.90 2.63 40.49
CA GLY A 10 17.59 2.87 39.89
C GLY A 10 17.69 3.39 38.45
N SER A 11 18.69 4.23 38.17
CA SER A 11 18.93 4.80 36.84
C SER A 11 19.21 3.75 35.77
N SER A 12 20.00 2.70 36.08
CA SER A 12 20.37 1.69 35.08
C SER A 12 19.17 0.91 34.52
N THR A 13 18.18 0.60 35.37
CA THR A 13 16.96 -0.09 34.93
C THR A 13 16.09 0.84 34.08
N VAL A 14 15.96 2.10 34.48
CA VAL A 14 15.18 3.11 33.74
C VAL A 14 15.83 3.41 32.38
N GLU A 15 17.15 3.60 32.34
CA GLU A 15 17.91 3.82 31.11
C GLU A 15 17.73 2.65 30.15
N PHE A 16 17.85 1.41 30.63
CA PHE A 16 17.63 0.23 29.81
C PHE A 16 16.22 0.18 29.23
N VAL A 17 15.19 0.47 30.04
CA VAL A 17 13.79 0.50 29.58
C VAL A 17 13.57 1.62 28.56
N LEU A 18 14.13 2.82 28.77
CA LEU A 18 14.00 3.94 27.85
C LEU A 18 14.67 3.64 26.50
N VAL A 19 15.91 3.14 26.52
CA VAL A 19 16.64 2.76 25.31
C VAL A 19 15.93 1.60 24.60
N GLY A 20 15.52 0.56 25.34
CA GLY A 20 14.80 -0.58 24.78
C GLY A 20 13.47 -0.19 24.16
N THR A 21 12.71 0.70 24.81
CA THR A 21 11.44 1.23 24.29
C THR A 21 11.67 2.07 23.04
N LEU A 22 12.65 2.98 23.07
CA LEU A 22 13.00 3.82 21.91
C LEU A 22 13.39 2.97 20.70
N LEU A 23 14.28 1.99 20.89
CA LEU A 23 14.71 1.09 19.83
C LEU A 23 13.55 0.25 19.31
N THR A 24 12.69 -0.26 20.19
CA THR A 24 11.50 -1.02 19.78
C THR A 24 10.55 -0.18 18.94
N LEU A 25 10.24 1.05 19.37
CA LEU A 25 9.39 1.97 18.60
C LEU A 25 10.02 2.33 17.25
N LEU A 26 11.33 2.55 17.21
CA LEU A 26 12.05 2.82 15.97
C LEU A 26 11.97 1.61 15.02
N THR A 27 12.22 0.40 15.52
CA THR A 27 12.11 -0.84 14.74
C THR A 27 10.69 -1.02 14.20
N LEU A 28 9.67 -0.86 15.03
CA LEU A 28 8.26 -0.92 14.59
C LEU A 28 7.94 0.18 13.57
N GLY A 29 8.48 1.39 13.75
CA GLY A 29 8.32 2.48 12.79
C GLY A 29 8.91 2.16 11.41
N VAL A 30 10.10 1.55 11.36
CA VAL A 30 10.72 1.11 10.10
C VAL A 30 9.92 -0.02 9.47
N LEU A 31 9.47 -1.00 10.25
CA LEU A 31 8.63 -2.09 9.74
C LEU A 31 7.30 -1.56 9.20
N GLN A 32 6.67 -0.60 9.88
CA GLN A 32 5.44 0.04 9.44
C GLN A 32 5.66 0.82 8.14
N LEU A 33 6.76 1.57 8.03
CA LEU A 33 7.11 2.28 6.81
C LEU A 33 7.33 1.32 5.64
N ALA A 34 8.06 0.22 5.87
CA ALA A 34 8.27 -0.81 4.87
C ALA A 34 6.95 -1.45 4.41
N LEU A 35 6.04 -1.73 5.33
CA LEU A 35 4.70 -2.24 5.01
C LEU A 35 3.91 -1.24 4.16
N ALA A 36 3.92 0.05 4.52
CA ALA A 36 3.21 1.08 3.76
C ALA A 36 3.74 1.21 2.33
N VAL A 37 5.07 1.20 2.16
CA VAL A 37 5.71 1.22 0.83
C VAL A 37 5.38 -0.04 0.04
N TYR A 38 5.44 -1.21 0.69
CA TYR A 38 5.10 -2.50 0.06
C TYR A 38 3.67 -2.50 -0.49
N VAL A 39 2.67 -2.16 0.33
CA VAL A 39 1.26 -2.11 -0.10
C VAL A 39 1.08 -1.13 -1.25
N ARG A 40 1.68 0.05 -1.17
CA ARG A 40 1.63 1.06 -2.25
C ARG A 40 2.11 0.49 -3.58
N ASN A 41 3.26 -0.16 -3.57
CA ASN A 41 3.87 -0.70 -4.78
C ASN A 41 3.04 -1.85 -5.35
N VAL A 42 2.59 -2.77 -4.51
CA VAL A 42 1.75 -3.91 -4.93
C VAL A 42 0.47 -3.44 -5.61
N VAL A 43 -0.24 -2.48 -5.01
CA VAL A 43 -1.49 -1.94 -5.60
C VAL A 43 -1.23 -1.23 -6.91
N HIS A 44 -0.14 -0.46 -6.99
CA HIS A 44 0.24 0.20 -8.24
C HIS A 44 0.57 -0.81 -9.34
N ASP A 45 1.35 -1.83 -9.03
CA ASP A 45 1.71 -2.88 -9.98
C ASP A 45 0.46 -3.65 -10.45
N ALA A 46 -0.46 -3.95 -9.54
CA ALA A 46 -1.74 -4.58 -9.88
C ALA A 46 -2.65 -3.67 -10.74
N ALA A 47 -2.63 -2.35 -10.52
CA ALA A 47 -3.37 -1.40 -11.34
C ALA A 47 -2.78 -1.32 -12.76
N VAL A 48 -1.45 -1.32 -12.88
CA VAL A 48 -0.77 -1.37 -14.18
C VAL A 48 -1.10 -2.67 -14.91
N GLU A 49 -0.98 -3.82 -14.25
CA GLU A 49 -1.31 -5.11 -14.86
C GLU A 49 -2.77 -5.17 -15.31
N GLY A 50 -3.71 -4.68 -14.49
CA GLY A 50 -5.13 -4.65 -14.89
C GLY A 50 -5.43 -3.67 -16.02
N ALA A 51 -4.74 -2.53 -16.09
CA ALA A 51 -4.90 -1.59 -17.20
C ALA A 51 -4.47 -2.24 -18.52
N TYR A 52 -3.29 -2.88 -18.54
CA TYR A 52 -2.84 -3.64 -19.72
C TYR A 52 -3.77 -4.82 -20.03
N PHE A 53 -4.21 -5.54 -19.01
CA PHE A 53 -5.11 -6.67 -19.21
C PHE A 53 -6.45 -6.26 -19.80
N GLY A 54 -7.06 -5.15 -19.34
CA GLY A 54 -8.33 -4.65 -19.88
C GLY A 54 -8.20 -3.92 -21.22
N ALA A 55 -6.98 -3.52 -21.58
CA ALA A 55 -6.65 -2.89 -22.85
C ALA A 55 -6.45 -3.89 -24.00
N LEU A 56 -6.38 -5.21 -23.70
CA LEU A 56 -6.24 -6.25 -24.71
C LEU A 56 -7.45 -6.25 -25.65
N ALA A 57 -7.24 -6.54 -26.92
CA ALA A 57 -8.28 -6.45 -27.95
C ALA A 57 -9.50 -7.39 -27.71
N ASP A 58 -9.29 -8.51 -27.01
CA ASP A 58 -10.34 -9.48 -26.63
C ASP A 58 -10.94 -9.23 -25.23
N THR A 59 -10.61 -8.10 -24.60
CA THR A 59 -11.02 -7.79 -23.22
C THR A 59 -11.65 -6.41 -23.12
N ASP A 60 -12.20 -6.13 -21.94
CA ASP A 60 -12.79 -4.85 -21.59
C ASP A 60 -12.22 -4.30 -20.29
N ALA A 61 -12.52 -3.03 -20.00
CA ALA A 61 -12.08 -2.37 -18.79
C ALA A 61 -12.57 -3.11 -17.52
N ALA A 62 -13.78 -3.69 -17.54
CA ALA A 62 -14.32 -4.42 -16.40
C ALA A 62 -13.51 -5.68 -16.06
N ALA A 63 -12.99 -6.38 -17.08
CA ALA A 63 -12.05 -7.48 -16.92
C ALA A 63 -10.74 -7.01 -16.28
N GLY A 64 -10.24 -5.84 -16.68
CA GLY A 64 -9.09 -5.17 -16.05
C GLY A 64 -9.30 -4.88 -14.56
N ALA A 65 -10.45 -4.29 -14.18
CA ALA A 65 -10.80 -4.05 -12.78
C ALA A 65 -10.87 -5.34 -11.97
N THR A 66 -11.50 -6.38 -12.52
CA THR A 66 -11.61 -7.69 -11.87
C THR A 66 -10.23 -8.31 -11.65
N ARG A 67 -9.34 -8.22 -12.65
CA ARG A 67 -7.97 -8.72 -12.56
C ARG A 67 -7.16 -7.98 -11.49
N THR A 68 -7.23 -6.64 -11.45
CA THR A 68 -6.57 -5.84 -10.42
C THR A 68 -7.05 -6.22 -9.03
N ALA A 69 -8.36 -6.37 -8.82
CA ALA A 69 -8.91 -6.76 -7.53
C ALA A 69 -8.38 -8.12 -7.06
N GLN A 70 -8.32 -9.13 -7.95
CA GLN A 70 -7.76 -10.45 -7.65
C GLN A 70 -6.28 -10.41 -7.27
N LEU A 71 -5.48 -9.60 -7.98
CA LEU A 71 -4.04 -9.45 -7.71
C LEU A 71 -3.80 -8.81 -6.34
N ILE A 72 -4.55 -7.75 -6.03
CA ILE A 72 -4.50 -7.07 -4.73
C ILE A 72 -4.90 -8.05 -3.62
N GLU A 73 -6.03 -8.74 -3.78
CA GLU A 73 -6.51 -9.71 -2.78
C GLU A 73 -5.49 -10.83 -2.53
N THR A 74 -4.85 -11.33 -3.58
CA THR A 74 -3.83 -12.40 -3.46
C THR A 74 -2.56 -11.91 -2.75
N ALA A 75 -2.13 -10.67 -3.01
CA ALA A 75 -0.86 -10.17 -2.51
C ALA A 75 -0.93 -9.57 -1.10
N VAL A 76 -2.00 -8.83 -0.77
CA VAL A 76 -2.14 -8.11 0.51
C VAL A 76 -3.40 -8.47 1.30
N GLY A 77 -4.29 -9.30 0.74
CA GLY A 77 -5.54 -9.70 1.38
C GLY A 77 -6.63 -8.62 1.37
N ALA A 78 -7.81 -8.98 1.87
CA ALA A 78 -8.96 -8.08 1.94
C ALA A 78 -8.82 -6.92 2.95
N GLY A 79 -7.77 -6.93 3.78
CA GLY A 79 -7.60 -6.00 4.91
C GLY A 79 -7.39 -4.53 4.52
N ILE A 80 -7.00 -4.24 3.28
CA ILE A 80 -6.77 -2.85 2.83
C ILE A 80 -8.01 -2.16 2.26
N GLY A 81 -9.13 -2.88 2.09
CA GLY A 81 -10.39 -2.32 1.60
C GLY A 81 -10.24 -1.58 0.27
N ALA A 82 -9.61 -2.23 -0.71
CA ALA A 82 -9.37 -1.64 -2.03
C ALA A 82 -10.66 -1.63 -2.87
N GLU A 83 -11.08 -0.45 -3.30
CA GLU A 83 -12.12 -0.25 -4.31
C GLU A 83 -11.46 -0.05 -5.67
N VAL A 84 -11.81 -0.91 -6.63
CA VAL A 84 -11.21 -0.91 -7.96
C VAL A 84 -12.26 -0.52 -8.99
N THR A 85 -11.92 0.45 -9.83
CA THR A 85 -12.74 0.92 -10.95
C THR A 85 -11.89 0.95 -12.21
N ALA A 86 -12.51 0.71 -13.37
CA ALA A 86 -11.84 0.81 -14.65
C ALA A 86 -12.79 1.38 -15.70
N ALA A 87 -12.23 2.13 -16.66
CA ALA A 87 -12.98 2.76 -17.72
C ALA A 87 -12.13 2.91 -18.99
N ASP A 88 -12.77 2.83 -20.15
CA ASP A 88 -12.19 3.33 -21.39
C ASP A 88 -12.12 4.86 -21.33
N THR A 89 -10.97 5.41 -21.70
CA THR A 89 -10.70 6.84 -21.77
C THR A 89 -10.05 7.18 -23.10
N GLU A 90 -10.19 8.43 -23.54
CA GLU A 90 -9.40 8.96 -24.64
C GLU A 90 -8.23 9.78 -24.11
N SER A 91 -7.07 9.64 -24.75
CA SER A 91 -5.88 10.45 -24.49
C SER A 91 -5.37 11.05 -25.80
N ALA A 92 -4.42 11.99 -25.71
CA ALA A 92 -3.73 12.53 -26.88
C ALA A 92 -3.01 11.46 -27.73
N ARG A 93 -2.83 10.25 -27.20
CA ARG A 93 -2.18 9.11 -27.86
C ARG A 93 -3.17 8.10 -28.46
N GLY A 94 -4.47 8.28 -28.21
CA GLY A 94 -5.53 7.39 -28.67
C GLY A 94 -6.38 6.82 -27.52
N PRO A 95 -7.19 5.79 -27.80
CA PRO A 95 -7.98 5.09 -26.79
C PRO A 95 -7.06 4.39 -25.78
N GLU A 96 -7.38 4.53 -24.50
CA GLU A 96 -6.67 3.93 -23.37
C GLU A 96 -7.69 3.29 -22.41
N VAL A 97 -7.24 2.33 -21.61
CA VAL A 97 -7.96 1.84 -20.44
C VAL A 97 -7.31 2.41 -19.20
N GLU A 98 -8.11 3.09 -18.38
CA GLU A 98 -7.71 3.59 -17.07
C GLU A 98 -8.20 2.63 -15.98
N VAL A 99 -7.31 2.23 -15.07
CA VAL A 99 -7.65 1.54 -13.83
C VAL A 99 -7.34 2.45 -12.66
N ARG A 100 -8.33 2.65 -11.80
CA ARG A 100 -8.24 3.44 -10.57
C ARG A 100 -8.51 2.57 -9.36
N VAL A 101 -7.61 2.63 -8.38
CA VAL A 101 -7.72 1.94 -7.10
C VAL A 101 -7.72 2.96 -5.97
N VAL A 102 -8.76 2.93 -5.14
CA VAL A 102 -8.87 3.69 -3.90
C VAL A 102 -8.73 2.73 -2.73
N ALA A 103 -7.82 2.98 -1.81
CA ALA A 103 -7.53 2.03 -0.73
C ALA A 103 -7.31 2.71 0.62
N THR A 104 -7.34 1.90 1.68
CA THR A 104 -7.03 2.35 3.04
C THR A 104 -5.55 2.65 3.18
N LEU A 105 -5.19 3.81 3.74
CA LEU A 105 -3.80 4.19 4.01
C LEU A 105 -3.33 3.54 5.32
N PRO A 106 -2.40 2.56 5.31
CA PRO A 106 -2.01 1.83 6.52
C PRO A 106 -1.19 2.71 7.48
N LEU A 107 -1.76 3.02 8.66
CA LEU A 107 -1.08 3.80 9.70
C LEU A 107 -0.46 2.92 10.79
N VAL A 108 -1.15 1.84 11.19
CA VAL A 108 -0.68 0.86 12.18
C VAL A 108 -1.11 -0.53 11.75
N GLY A 109 -0.18 -1.36 11.30
CA GLY A 109 -0.52 -2.60 10.59
C GLY A 109 -1.38 -2.28 9.36
N PHE A 110 -2.56 -2.90 9.26
CA PHE A 110 -3.58 -2.62 8.24
C PHE A 110 -4.66 -1.64 8.69
N LEU A 111 -4.64 -1.20 9.96
CA LEU A 111 -5.55 -0.17 10.43
C LEU A 111 -5.06 1.19 9.92
N GLY A 112 -5.99 1.97 9.41
CA GLY A 112 -5.64 3.13 8.61
C GLY A 112 -6.79 4.06 8.34
N VAL A 113 -6.53 5.07 7.51
CA VAL A 113 -7.56 6.00 7.02
C VAL A 113 -8.24 5.35 5.81
N PRO A 114 -9.53 5.01 5.89
CA PRO A 114 -10.27 4.48 4.74
C PRO A 114 -10.24 5.48 3.58
N ALA A 115 -10.09 4.98 2.35
CA ALA A 115 -9.96 5.82 1.15
C ALA A 115 -8.87 6.92 1.30
N GLY A 116 -7.81 6.63 2.06
CA GLY A 116 -6.75 7.59 2.38
C GLY A 116 -5.78 7.85 1.23
N TRP A 117 -5.85 7.07 0.15
CA TRP A 117 -5.01 7.22 -1.04
C TRP A 117 -5.64 6.59 -2.28
N GLU A 118 -5.18 7.06 -3.44
CA GLU A 118 -5.63 6.64 -4.76
C GLU A 118 -4.42 6.37 -5.66
N VAL A 119 -4.54 5.36 -6.53
CA VAL A 119 -3.61 5.07 -7.62
C VAL A 119 -4.38 4.97 -8.92
N THR A 120 -3.79 5.52 -9.97
CA THR A 120 -4.30 5.46 -11.34
C THR A 120 -3.23 4.89 -12.25
N ALA A 121 -3.60 3.94 -13.09
CA ALA A 121 -2.76 3.38 -14.15
C ALA A 121 -3.51 3.43 -15.48
N ARG A 122 -2.77 3.57 -16.59
CA ARG A 122 -3.34 3.64 -17.94
C ARG A 122 -2.55 2.79 -18.91
N ALA A 123 -3.25 2.15 -19.84
CA ALA A 123 -2.65 1.40 -20.93
C ALA A 123 -3.35 1.70 -22.26
N PRO A 124 -2.63 1.80 -23.39
CA PRO A 124 -3.22 2.01 -24.71
C PRO A 124 -4.04 0.79 -25.14
N ARG A 125 -5.22 1.03 -25.71
CA ARG A 125 -6.14 -0.02 -26.16
C ARG A 125 -5.60 -0.68 -27.43
N GLU A 126 -5.50 -2.01 -27.41
CA GLU A 126 -5.14 -2.81 -28.56
C GLU A 126 -6.36 -3.05 -29.46
N SER A 127 -6.14 -3.05 -30.77
CA SER A 127 -7.14 -3.40 -31.78
C SER A 127 -6.57 -4.46 -32.73
N PHE A 128 -7.47 -5.23 -33.37
CA PHE A 128 -7.11 -6.29 -34.33
C PHE A 128 -6.87 -5.79 -35.76
N ASP A 129 -6.76 -4.48 -35.96
CA ASP A 129 -6.62 -3.85 -37.29
C ASP A 129 -5.26 -4.09 -37.96
#